data_AF-A0A536VVN7-F1
#
_entry.id   AF-A0A536VVN7-F1
#
_cell.length_a   1.000
_cell.length_b   1.000
_cell.length_c   1.000
_cell.angle_alpha   90.00
_cell.angle_beta   90.00
_cell.angle_gamma   90.00
#
_symmetry.space_group_name_H-M   'P 1'
#
loop_
_entity.id
_entity.type
_entity.pdbx_description
1 polymer ?
#
loop_
_entity_poly.entity_id
_entity_poly.type
_entity_poly.pdbx_seq_one_letter_code
_entity_poly.pdbx_strand_id
1 'polypeptide(L)'
;MPQALYPLLSQAATILPLVRSHLAEAAARRSLPLGFSLDMVPILEEELLGYELIAVGDADTCLMLGCKPDGEPVLRKEFLTDVPPPPLQLVALDGRMIARSPRELPSRYGRRDLRFPDWPSAATFAWAELEMLFPGAPRRPPLLNLGRNVLLERALLAAATRLAQWNPSVHFCGLPNEEQLGYALYGAGGGRGELFFRHPDQWKLHWKSRGEVVCEAWSMVAPDFPLAENETATRESSSVQRISAHIKPPQ
;
A
#
# COMPACT_ATOMS: atom_id res chain seq x y z
N MET A 1 -11.63 24.27 -13.82
CA MET A 1 -10.51 23.55 -13.17
C MET A 1 -11.05 22.17 -12.83
N PRO A 2 -10.52 21.07 -13.37
CA PRO A 2 -11.09 19.74 -13.12
C PRO A 2 -10.75 19.34 -11.69
N GLN A 3 -11.73 19.49 -10.81
CA GLN A 3 -11.60 19.32 -9.36
C GLN A 3 -11.73 17.85 -8.92
N ALA A 4 -11.64 16.89 -9.84
CA ALA A 4 -12.11 15.51 -9.62
C ALA A 4 -11.06 14.40 -9.78
N LEU A 5 -9.79 14.70 -10.10
CA LEU A 5 -8.79 13.65 -10.37
C LEU A 5 -7.97 13.22 -9.15
N TYR A 6 -7.92 14.04 -8.11
CA TYR A 6 -7.04 13.83 -6.95
C TYR A 6 -7.82 13.82 -5.64
N PRO A 7 -7.53 12.89 -4.72
CA PRO A 7 -8.21 12.81 -3.45
C PRO A 7 -7.88 14.00 -2.58
N LEU A 8 -8.82 14.40 -1.73
CA LEU A 8 -8.56 15.36 -0.67
C LEU A 8 -7.55 14.77 0.31
N LEU A 9 -6.70 15.61 0.89
CA LEU A 9 -5.71 15.21 1.87
C LEU A 9 -6.36 14.52 3.09
N SER A 10 -7.52 15.01 3.52
CA SER A 10 -8.34 14.37 4.56
C SER A 10 -8.86 12.98 4.16
N GLN A 11 -9.23 12.78 2.89
CA GLN A 11 -9.65 11.48 2.38
C GLN A 11 -8.47 10.51 2.38
N ALA A 12 -7.31 10.91 1.85
CA ALA A 12 -6.10 10.08 1.88
C ALA A 12 -5.67 9.69 3.29
N ALA A 13 -5.73 10.65 4.24
CA ALA A 13 -5.45 10.40 5.65
C ALA A 13 -6.43 9.43 6.33
N THR A 14 -7.61 9.21 5.75
CA THR A 14 -8.66 8.34 6.30
C THR A 14 -8.66 6.96 5.62
N ILE A 15 -8.62 6.94 4.28
CA ILE A 15 -8.75 5.74 3.47
C ILE A 15 -7.51 4.85 3.59
N LEU A 16 -6.31 5.41 3.47
CA LEU A 16 -5.08 4.59 3.48
C LEU A 16 -4.95 3.76 4.78
N PRO A 17 -5.07 4.34 6.00
CA PRO A 17 -5.04 3.53 7.21
C PRO A 17 -6.13 2.45 7.27
N LEU A 18 -7.33 2.74 6.75
CA LEU A 18 -8.46 1.81 6.72
C LEU A 18 -8.19 0.60 5.82
N VAL A 19 -7.69 0.83 4.60
CA VAL A 19 -7.32 -0.26 3.68
C VAL A 19 -6.22 -1.11 4.31
N ARG A 20 -5.19 -0.46 4.88
CA ARG A 20 -4.08 -1.17 5.54
C ARG A 20 -4.55 -2.01 6.72
N SER A 21 -5.42 -1.50 7.58
CA SER A 21 -5.90 -2.26 8.74
C SER A 21 -6.66 -3.52 8.32
N HIS A 22 -7.51 -3.44 7.29
CA HIS A 22 -8.26 -4.60 6.83
C HIS A 22 -7.38 -5.63 6.09
N LEU A 23 -6.39 -5.17 5.31
CA LEU A 23 -5.38 -6.08 4.74
C LEU A 23 -4.59 -6.79 5.83
N ALA A 24 -4.13 -6.07 6.85
CA ALA A 24 -3.38 -6.65 7.96
C ALA A 24 -4.22 -7.66 8.78
N GLU A 25 -5.48 -7.32 9.08
CA GLU A 25 -6.38 -8.22 9.80
C GLU A 25 -6.67 -9.50 8.99
N ALA A 26 -6.94 -9.36 7.69
CA ALA A 26 -7.20 -10.49 6.82
C ALA A 26 -5.97 -11.40 6.66
N ALA A 27 -4.76 -10.83 6.66
CA ALA A 27 -3.51 -11.58 6.54
C ALA A 27 -3.31 -12.63 7.64
N ALA A 28 -3.76 -12.32 8.87
CA ALA A 28 -3.65 -13.22 10.01
C ALA A 28 -4.43 -14.55 9.84
N ARG A 29 -5.39 -14.59 8.90
CA ARG A 29 -6.22 -15.75 8.60
C ARG A 29 -5.77 -16.50 7.34
N ARG A 30 -4.61 -16.11 6.78
CA ARG A 30 -4.12 -16.57 5.48
C ARG A 30 -2.84 -17.36 5.63
N SER A 31 -2.55 -18.20 4.63
CA SER A 31 -1.38 -19.07 4.64
C SER A 31 -0.77 -19.13 3.25
N LEU A 32 0.35 -18.44 3.09
CA LEU A 32 1.09 -18.30 1.85
C LEU A 32 2.43 -19.04 1.92
N PRO A 33 3.10 -19.30 0.78
CA PRO A 33 4.38 -20.01 0.77
C PRO A 33 5.40 -19.37 1.73
N LEU A 34 6.23 -20.21 2.35
CA LEU A 34 7.28 -19.77 3.25
C LEU A 34 8.20 -18.76 2.54
N GLY A 35 8.45 -17.63 3.20
CA GLY A 35 9.25 -16.54 2.63
C GLY A 35 8.44 -15.54 1.81
N PHE A 36 7.13 -15.75 1.63
CA PHE A 36 6.25 -14.76 1.03
C PHE A 36 6.22 -13.49 1.90
N SER A 37 6.51 -12.37 1.26
CA SER A 37 6.44 -11.02 1.83
C SER A 37 5.64 -10.14 0.89
N LEU A 38 4.80 -9.28 1.46
CA LEU A 38 4.01 -8.32 0.70
C LEU A 38 4.42 -6.90 1.06
N ASP A 39 4.84 -6.16 0.04
CA ASP A 39 4.95 -4.71 0.09
C ASP A 39 3.62 -4.09 -0.32
N MET A 40 3.28 -2.98 0.34
CA MET A 40 2.08 -2.21 0.05
C MET A 40 2.51 -0.80 -0.32
N VAL A 41 2.29 -0.42 -1.57
CA VAL A 41 2.68 0.90 -2.08
C VAL A 41 1.43 1.77 -2.21
N PRO A 42 1.35 2.92 -1.53
CA PRO A 42 0.21 3.82 -1.65
C PRO A 42 0.14 4.38 -3.06
N ILE A 43 -1.02 4.25 -3.70
CA ILE A 43 -1.23 4.69 -5.09
C ILE A 43 -2.48 5.55 -5.23
N LEU A 44 -2.46 6.37 -6.29
CA LEU A 44 -3.65 6.91 -6.92
C LEU A 44 -3.55 6.63 -8.42
N GLU A 45 -4.36 5.71 -8.91
CA GLU A 45 -4.34 5.34 -10.32
C GLU A 45 -5.76 5.24 -10.89
N GLU A 46 -6.05 6.02 -11.93
CA GLU A 46 -7.38 6.08 -12.56
C GLU A 46 -8.51 6.13 -11.51
N GLU A 47 -8.41 7.12 -10.62
CA GLU A 47 -9.35 7.42 -9.53
C GLU A 47 -9.40 6.38 -8.39
N LEU A 48 -8.57 5.33 -8.44
CA LEU A 48 -8.44 4.35 -7.35
C LEU A 48 -7.40 4.82 -6.33
N LEU A 49 -7.85 5.25 -5.16
CA LEU A 49 -6.99 5.56 -4.02
C LEU A 49 -6.86 4.33 -3.12
N GLY A 50 -5.64 3.86 -2.89
CA GLY A 50 -5.42 2.69 -2.03
C GLY A 50 -3.98 2.21 -2.03
N TYR A 51 -3.81 0.89 -2.03
CA TYR A 51 -2.52 0.23 -2.11
C TYR A 51 -2.42 -0.68 -3.31
N GLU A 52 -1.30 -0.59 -4.00
CA GLU A 52 -0.77 -1.67 -4.83
C GLU A 52 -0.12 -2.72 -3.92
N LEU A 53 -0.40 -3.99 -4.20
CA LEU A 53 0.04 -5.14 -3.43
C LEU A 53 1.15 -5.85 -4.21
N ILE A 54 2.40 -5.63 -3.79
CA ILE A 54 3.58 -6.13 -4.49
C ILE A 54 4.16 -7.30 -3.72
N ALA A 55 4.16 -8.49 -4.33
CA ALA A 55 4.84 -9.64 -3.77
C ALA A 55 6.36 -9.46 -3.91
N VAL A 56 7.09 -9.50 -2.80
CA VAL A 56 8.55 -9.30 -2.84
C VAL A 56 9.21 -10.46 -3.60
N GLY A 57 9.90 -10.12 -4.69
CA GLY A 57 10.58 -11.09 -5.55
C GLY A 57 9.73 -11.59 -6.73
N ASP A 58 8.52 -11.09 -6.90
CA ASP A 58 7.66 -11.35 -8.06
C ASP A 58 7.05 -10.03 -8.57
N ALA A 59 7.48 -9.62 -9.76
CA ALA A 59 7.07 -8.34 -10.36
C ALA A 59 5.75 -8.43 -11.15
N ASP A 60 5.17 -9.63 -11.29
CA ASP A 60 4.05 -9.86 -12.20
C ASP A 60 2.68 -9.84 -11.49
N THR A 61 2.66 -9.58 -10.18
CA THR A 61 1.41 -9.45 -9.40
C THR A 61 0.90 -8.01 -9.41
N CYS A 62 -0.07 -7.73 -10.28
CA CYS A 62 -0.74 -6.43 -10.36
C CYS A 62 -2.10 -6.46 -9.63
N LEU A 63 -2.09 -6.54 -8.31
CA LEU A 63 -3.30 -6.41 -7.47
C LEU A 63 -3.31 -5.06 -6.77
N MET A 64 -4.41 -4.33 -6.88
CA MET A 64 -4.59 -3.05 -6.22
C MET A 64 -5.89 -3.05 -5.43
N LEU A 65 -5.83 -2.73 -4.14
CA LEU A 65 -7.01 -2.58 -3.29
C LEU A 65 -7.15 -1.13 -2.86
N GLY A 66 -8.30 -0.53 -3.15
CA GLY A 66 -8.56 0.86 -2.83
C GLY A 66 -10.03 1.21 -2.90
N CYS A 67 -10.34 2.50 -2.97
CA CYS A 67 -11.68 2.99 -3.24
C CYS A 67 -11.68 3.96 -4.41
N LYS A 68 -12.80 3.96 -5.14
CA LYS A 68 -13.11 4.98 -6.13
C LYS A 68 -13.67 6.24 -5.44
N PRO A 69 -13.93 7.34 -6.18
CA PRO A 69 -14.49 8.56 -5.60
C PRO A 69 -15.88 8.37 -4.94
N ASP A 70 -16.60 7.30 -5.30
CA ASP A 70 -17.85 6.88 -4.66
C ASP A 70 -17.64 6.27 -3.25
N GLY A 71 -16.40 6.00 -2.86
CA GLY A 71 -16.03 5.41 -1.58
C GLY A 71 -16.20 3.90 -1.53
N GLU A 72 -16.65 3.25 -2.61
CA GLU A 72 -16.83 1.80 -2.65
C GLU A 72 -15.47 1.09 -2.67
N PRO A 73 -15.26 0.03 -1.87
CA PRO A 73 -14.09 -0.82 -1.96
C PRO A 73 -13.99 -1.49 -3.33
N VAL A 74 -12.84 -1.35 -3.97
CA VAL A 74 -12.54 -1.92 -5.28
C VAL A 74 -11.22 -2.68 -5.20
N LEU A 75 -11.26 -3.95 -5.59
CA LEU A 75 -10.06 -4.70 -5.96
C LEU A 75 -9.91 -4.63 -7.47
N ARG A 76 -8.83 -4.02 -7.92
CA ARG A 76 -8.42 -3.99 -9.31
C ARG A 76 -7.37 -5.06 -9.54
N LYS A 77 -7.57 -5.82 -10.60
CA LYS A 77 -6.64 -6.84 -11.07
C LYS A 77 -6.16 -6.45 -12.45
N GLU A 78 -4.85 -6.47 -12.64
CA GLU A 78 -4.26 -6.38 -13.97
C GLU A 78 -3.58 -7.69 -14.30
N PHE A 79 -3.72 -8.09 -15.55
CA PHE A 79 -3.13 -9.30 -16.06
C PHE A 79 -2.40 -8.95 -17.35
N LEU A 80 -1.15 -9.37 -17.47
CA LEU A 80 -0.54 -9.54 -18.78
C LEU A 80 -1.30 -10.70 -19.47
N THR A 81 -2.06 -10.40 -20.52
CA THR A 81 -2.63 -11.49 -21.32
C THR A 81 -1.60 -11.96 -22.33
N ASP A 82 -1.08 -13.16 -22.11
CA ASP A 82 -0.29 -13.91 -23.11
C ASP A 82 -1.14 -14.45 -24.26
N VAL A 83 -2.48 -14.35 -24.13
CA VAL A 83 -3.41 -14.82 -25.14
C VAL A 83 -3.69 -13.67 -26.12
N PRO A 84 -3.17 -13.71 -27.36
CA PRO A 84 -3.56 -12.73 -28.36
C PRO A 84 -5.08 -12.84 -28.57
N PRO A 85 -5.80 -11.71 -28.69
CA PRO A 85 -7.21 -11.77 -29.02
C PRO A 85 -7.38 -12.55 -30.33
N PRO A 86 -8.55 -13.19 -30.56
CA PRO A 86 -8.81 -13.79 -31.86
C PRO A 86 -8.57 -12.72 -32.94
N PRO A 87 -7.81 -13.03 -34.01
CA PRO A 87 -7.39 -12.02 -34.98
C PRO A 87 -8.63 -11.30 -35.51
N LEU A 88 -8.54 -9.98 -35.73
CA LEU A 88 -9.62 -9.21 -36.34
C LEU A 88 -10.02 -9.88 -37.65
N GLN A 89 -11.25 -10.40 -37.71
CA GLN A 89 -11.79 -11.05 -38.89
C GLN A 89 -12.55 -10.01 -39.69
N LEU A 90 -12.04 -9.68 -40.88
CA LEU A 90 -12.82 -8.94 -41.86
C LEU A 90 -13.83 -9.90 -42.47
N VAL A 91 -15.10 -9.64 -42.19
CA VAL A 91 -16.23 -10.38 -42.74
C VAL A 91 -16.96 -9.46 -43.71
N ALA A 92 -17.22 -9.94 -44.92
CA ALA A 92 -18.06 -9.25 -45.89
C ALA A 92 -19.49 -9.09 -45.35
N LEU A 93 -20.23 -8.13 -45.90
CA LEU A 93 -21.64 -7.89 -45.57
C LEU A 93 -22.55 -9.12 -45.78
N ASP A 94 -22.11 -10.11 -46.56
CA ASP A 94 -22.79 -11.39 -46.79
C ASP A 94 -22.39 -12.50 -45.80
N GLY A 95 -21.59 -12.18 -44.78
CA GLY A 95 -21.12 -13.13 -43.77
C GLY A 95 -19.88 -13.94 -44.17
N ARG A 96 -19.30 -13.74 -45.36
CA ARG A 96 -18.12 -14.49 -45.81
C ARG A 96 -16.82 -13.83 -45.34
N MET A 97 -15.91 -14.63 -44.80
CA MET A 97 -14.61 -14.17 -44.29
C MET A 97 -13.67 -13.76 -45.44
N ILE A 98 -13.15 -12.53 -45.42
CA ILE A 98 -12.35 -11.95 -46.52
C ILE A 98 -10.84 -12.17 -46.30
N ALA A 99 -10.33 -12.08 -45.06
CA ALA A 99 -8.93 -12.35 -44.76
C ALA A 99 -8.66 -12.57 -43.25
N ARG A 100 -7.68 -13.43 -42.94
CA ARG A 100 -7.01 -13.50 -41.62
C ARG A 100 -5.69 -12.72 -41.72
N SER A 101 -5.51 -11.68 -40.90
CA SER A 101 -4.22 -10.99 -40.79
C SER A 101 -3.40 -11.60 -39.66
N PRO A 102 -2.18 -12.11 -39.91
CA PRO A 102 -1.22 -12.41 -38.86
C PRO A 102 -0.51 -11.10 -38.51
N ARG A 103 -1.19 -10.22 -37.78
CA ARG A 103 -0.50 -9.15 -37.07
C ARG A 103 -0.18 -9.66 -35.68
N GLU A 104 1.11 -9.68 -35.33
CA GLU A 104 1.54 -9.67 -33.93
C GLU A 104 0.86 -8.46 -33.27
N LEU A 105 -0.15 -8.75 -32.46
CA LEU A 105 -0.79 -7.73 -31.64
C LEU A 105 0.04 -7.65 -30.36
N PRO A 106 0.41 -6.44 -29.90
CA PRO A 106 1.07 -6.29 -28.62
C PRO A 106 0.23 -6.96 -27.54
N SER A 107 0.90 -7.68 -26.63
CA SER A 107 0.33 -8.24 -25.40
C SER A 107 -0.69 -7.26 -24.82
N ARG A 108 -1.95 -7.68 -24.70
CA ARG A 108 -2.98 -6.80 -24.13
C ARG A 108 -2.85 -6.82 -22.62
N TYR A 109 -2.72 -5.64 -22.02
CA TYR A 109 -3.01 -5.43 -20.61
C TYR A 109 -4.52 -5.63 -20.40
N GLY A 110 -4.91 -6.66 -19.64
CA GLY A 110 -6.28 -6.88 -19.24
C GLY A 110 -6.49 -6.32 -17.84
N ARG A 111 -7.43 -5.38 -17.66
CA ARG A 111 -7.77 -4.81 -16.35
C ARG A 111 -9.20 -5.18 -15.97
N ARG A 112 -9.41 -5.56 -14.70
CA ARG A 112 -10.74 -5.85 -14.14
C ARG A 112 -10.89 -5.25 -12.75
N ASP A 113 -11.89 -4.39 -12.61
CA ASP A 113 -12.31 -3.85 -11.31
C ASP A 113 -13.43 -4.72 -10.73
N LEU A 114 -13.22 -5.21 -9.50
CA LEU A 114 -14.20 -5.94 -8.71
C LEU A 114 -14.65 -5.05 -7.56
N ARG A 115 -15.95 -4.75 -7.50
CA ARG A 115 -16.55 -3.94 -6.43
C ARG A 115 -17.03 -4.83 -5.29
N PHE A 116 -16.92 -4.35 -4.07
CA PHE A 116 -17.33 -5.06 -2.87
C PHE A 116 -18.22 -4.19 -1.98
N PRO A 117 -19.15 -4.80 -1.21
CA PRO A 117 -20.04 -4.06 -0.33
C PRO A 117 -19.34 -3.51 0.91
N ASP A 118 -18.20 -4.09 1.31
CA ASP A 118 -17.46 -3.73 2.51
C ASP A 118 -15.96 -4.06 2.40
N TRP A 119 -15.14 -3.38 3.21
CA TRP A 119 -13.69 -3.55 3.23
C TRP A 119 -13.22 -4.93 3.69
N PRO A 120 -13.78 -5.54 4.76
CA PRO A 120 -13.45 -6.91 5.15
C PRO A 120 -13.59 -7.92 4.00
N SER A 121 -14.69 -7.85 3.24
CA SER A 121 -14.94 -8.69 2.08
C SER A 121 -13.89 -8.47 0.98
N ALA A 122 -13.59 -7.21 0.66
CA ALA A 122 -12.60 -6.86 -0.35
C ALA A 122 -11.18 -7.34 0.01
N ALA A 123 -10.75 -7.12 1.27
CA ALA A 123 -9.46 -7.57 1.77
C ALA A 123 -9.36 -9.10 1.81
N THR A 124 -10.42 -9.78 2.27
CA THR A 124 -10.51 -11.24 2.26
C THR A 124 -10.35 -11.79 0.85
N PHE A 125 -10.99 -11.17 -0.15
CA PHE A 125 -10.89 -11.58 -1.54
C PHE A 125 -9.50 -11.30 -2.12
N ALA A 126 -8.90 -10.13 -1.83
CA ALA A 126 -7.54 -9.79 -2.26
C ALA A 126 -6.52 -10.84 -1.82
N TRP A 127 -6.61 -11.30 -0.58
CA TRP A 127 -5.76 -12.39 -0.09
C TRP A 127 -6.04 -13.74 -0.73
N ALA A 128 -7.30 -14.06 -1.02
CA ALA A 128 -7.62 -15.30 -1.73
C ALA A 128 -7.02 -15.31 -3.14
N GLU A 129 -7.00 -14.15 -3.82
CA GLU A 129 -6.32 -13.98 -5.10
C GLU A 129 -4.80 -14.18 -4.98
N LEU A 130 -4.16 -13.60 -3.97
CA LEU A 130 -2.74 -13.87 -3.69
C LEU A 130 -2.49 -15.37 -3.41
N GLU A 131 -3.33 -16.05 -2.63
CA GLU A 131 -3.20 -17.49 -2.37
C GLU A 131 -3.32 -18.35 -3.64
N MET A 132 -4.10 -17.91 -4.64
CA MET A 132 -4.21 -18.58 -5.94
C MET A 132 -2.99 -18.32 -6.82
N LEU A 133 -2.45 -17.10 -6.80
CA LEU A 133 -1.24 -16.74 -7.54
C LEU A 133 0.01 -17.45 -7.00
N PHE A 134 0.02 -17.74 -5.69
CA PHE A 134 1.16 -18.36 -4.99
C PHE A 134 0.78 -19.72 -4.36
N PRO A 135 0.61 -20.79 -5.15
CA PRO A 135 0.14 -22.09 -4.66
C PRO A 135 1.18 -22.92 -3.88
N GLY A 136 2.42 -22.43 -3.73
CA GLY A 136 3.54 -23.18 -3.15
C GLY A 136 3.39 -23.65 -1.69
N ALA A 137 4.29 -24.55 -1.28
CA ALA A 137 4.43 -25.11 0.06
C ALA A 137 5.90 -25.11 0.50
N PRO A 138 6.22 -25.13 1.82
CA PRO A 138 5.32 -25.11 2.98
C PRO A 138 4.63 -23.75 3.15
N ARG A 139 3.48 -23.71 3.84
CA ARG A 139 2.67 -22.49 4.03
C ARG A 139 2.75 -21.94 5.46
N ARG A 140 2.83 -20.62 5.60
CA ARG A 140 2.84 -19.87 6.87
C ARG A 140 2.08 -18.54 6.72
N PRO A 141 1.73 -17.86 7.83
CA PRO A 141 1.23 -16.50 7.76
C PRO A 141 2.21 -15.59 7.00
N PRO A 142 1.73 -14.75 6.07
CA PRO A 142 2.58 -13.87 5.27
C PRO A 142 3.22 -12.77 6.13
N LEU A 143 4.40 -12.32 5.73
CA LEU A 143 5.01 -11.12 6.31
C LEU A 143 4.50 -9.87 5.58
N LEU A 144 4.13 -8.85 6.36
CA LEU A 144 3.65 -7.57 5.84
C LEU A 144 4.62 -6.45 6.19
N ASN A 145 5.13 -5.77 5.17
CA ASN A 145 6.05 -4.64 5.36
C ASN A 145 5.26 -3.32 5.54
N LEU A 146 4.68 -3.15 6.74
CA LEU A 146 3.78 -2.02 7.03
C LEU A 146 4.48 -0.74 7.51
N GLY A 147 5.73 -0.81 7.94
CA GLY A 147 6.39 0.27 8.70
C GLY A 147 6.41 1.62 7.98
N ARG A 148 6.69 1.62 6.67
CA ARG A 148 6.71 2.85 5.85
C ARG A 148 5.31 3.46 5.70
N ASN A 149 4.27 2.62 5.59
CA ASN A 149 2.90 3.07 5.44
C ASN A 149 2.37 3.76 6.70
N VAL A 150 2.68 3.23 7.88
CA VAL A 150 2.27 3.85 9.15
C VAL A 150 2.88 5.25 9.30
N LEU A 151 4.14 5.44 8.89
CA LEU A 151 4.78 6.75 8.91
C LEU A 151 4.14 7.72 7.92
N LEU A 152 3.86 7.28 6.68
CA LEU A 152 3.13 8.12 5.73
C LEU A 152 1.74 8.49 6.24
N GLU A 153 0.96 7.52 6.72
CA GLU A 153 -0.40 7.72 7.22
C GLU A 153 -0.45 8.76 8.34
N ARG A 154 0.46 8.67 9.31
CA ARG A 154 0.57 9.66 10.39
C ARG A 154 0.94 11.04 9.85
N ALA A 155 1.77 11.13 8.81
CA ALA A 155 2.18 12.39 8.21
C ALA A 155 1.04 13.03 7.44
N LEU A 156 0.27 12.24 6.68
CA LEU A 156 -0.93 12.68 5.99
C LEU A 156 -1.98 13.19 6.99
N LEU A 157 -2.19 12.48 8.10
CA LEU A 157 -3.08 12.94 9.17
C LEU A 157 -2.61 14.26 9.77
N ALA A 158 -1.32 14.35 10.12
CA ALA A 158 -0.71 15.56 10.69
C ALA A 158 -0.80 16.77 9.74
N ALA A 159 -0.64 16.54 8.44
CA ALA A 159 -0.81 17.55 7.40
C ALA A 159 -2.29 17.93 7.20
N ALA A 160 -3.20 16.95 7.20
CA ALA A 160 -4.64 17.16 7.08
C ALA A 160 -5.18 18.02 8.22
N THR A 161 -4.72 17.78 9.47
CA THR A 161 -5.10 18.59 10.63
C THR A 161 -4.61 20.04 10.50
N ARG A 162 -3.36 20.25 10.08
CA ARG A 162 -2.78 21.60 9.91
C ARG A 162 -3.43 22.39 8.79
N LEU A 163 -3.83 21.70 7.72
CA LEU A 163 -4.44 22.32 6.54
C LEU A 163 -5.96 22.16 6.50
N ALA A 164 -6.60 21.83 7.62
CA ALA A 164 -8.03 21.49 7.68
C ALA A 164 -8.92 22.57 7.05
N GLN A 165 -8.57 23.85 7.21
CA GLN A 165 -9.34 24.96 6.64
C GLN A 165 -9.29 25.04 5.11
N TRP A 166 -8.22 24.55 4.48
CA TRP A 166 -8.09 24.54 3.01
C TRP A 166 -8.42 23.19 2.40
N ASN A 167 -8.22 22.12 3.16
CA ASN A 167 -8.39 20.72 2.77
C ASN A 167 -7.92 20.46 1.32
N PRO A 168 -6.63 20.66 1.02
CA PRO A 168 -6.13 20.56 -0.35
C PRO A 168 -6.24 19.13 -0.89
N SER A 169 -6.28 18.99 -2.21
CA SER A 169 -6.03 17.72 -2.88
C SER A 169 -4.56 17.35 -2.82
N VAL A 170 -4.26 16.06 -2.66
CA VAL A 170 -2.91 15.51 -2.65
C VAL A 170 -2.65 14.72 -3.93
N HIS A 171 -1.50 14.95 -4.56
CA HIS A 171 -1.06 14.25 -5.76
C HIS A 171 -0.05 13.15 -5.40
N PHE A 172 -0.38 11.92 -5.79
CA PHE A 172 0.56 10.79 -5.81
C PHE A 172 1.11 10.69 -7.24
N CYS A 173 2.43 10.80 -7.38
CA CYS A 173 3.15 10.87 -8.66
C CYS A 173 3.80 9.53 -9.06
N GLY A 174 3.66 8.48 -8.26
CA GLY A 174 4.29 7.16 -8.44
C GLY A 174 5.78 7.14 -8.09
N LEU A 175 6.23 6.06 -7.45
CA LEU A 175 7.65 5.87 -7.12
C LEU A 175 8.49 5.87 -8.42
N PRO A 176 9.69 6.49 -8.43
CA PRO A 176 10.46 7.03 -7.29
C PRO A 176 10.16 8.50 -6.97
N ASN A 177 9.17 9.14 -7.61
CA ASN A 177 8.96 10.58 -7.51
C ASN A 177 8.62 11.02 -6.07
N GLU A 178 7.80 10.26 -5.32
CA GLU A 178 7.49 10.62 -3.93
C GLU A 178 8.69 10.51 -2.99
N GLU A 179 9.60 9.57 -3.24
CA GLU A 179 10.82 9.43 -2.43
C GLU A 179 11.80 10.61 -2.64
N GLN A 180 11.76 11.24 -3.82
CA GLN A 180 12.68 12.33 -4.16
C GLN A 180 12.07 13.73 -3.99
N LEU A 181 10.78 13.88 -4.31
CA LEU A 181 10.10 15.17 -4.42
C LEU A 181 8.97 15.34 -3.40
N GLY A 182 8.56 14.27 -2.71
CA GLY A 182 7.40 14.28 -1.82
C GLY A 182 6.06 14.36 -2.57
N TYR A 183 5.03 14.79 -1.85
CA TYR A 183 3.65 14.85 -2.30
C TYR A 183 3.24 16.30 -2.58
N ALA A 184 2.79 16.57 -3.81
CA ALA A 184 2.30 17.91 -4.17
C ALA A 184 0.87 18.13 -3.66
N LEU A 185 0.61 19.34 -3.15
CA LEU A 185 -0.68 19.75 -2.60
C LEU A 185 -1.28 20.90 -3.40
N TYR A 186 -2.57 20.79 -3.72
CA TYR A 186 -3.31 21.79 -4.50
C TYR A 186 -4.63 22.14 -3.82
N GLY A 187 -4.86 23.42 -3.58
CA GLY A 187 -6.09 23.89 -2.91
C GLY A 187 -6.96 24.70 -3.83
N ALA A 188 -8.22 24.82 -3.43
CA ALA A 188 -9.14 25.79 -4.02
C ALA A 188 -8.57 27.22 -3.91
N GLY A 189 -8.83 28.05 -4.91
CA GLY A 189 -8.39 29.46 -4.90
C GLY A 189 -6.91 29.70 -5.22
N GLY A 190 -6.18 28.70 -5.70
CA GLY A 190 -4.79 28.82 -6.16
C GLY A 190 -3.75 28.52 -5.07
N GLY A 191 -4.15 27.96 -3.94
CA GLY A 191 -3.22 27.48 -2.92
C GLY A 191 -2.38 26.31 -3.43
N ARG A 192 -1.09 26.30 -3.07
CA ARG A 192 -0.13 25.28 -3.48
C ARG A 192 0.82 24.94 -2.34
N GLY A 193 1.25 23.70 -2.28
CA GLY A 193 2.21 23.25 -1.29
C GLY A 193 2.83 21.91 -1.62
N GLU A 194 3.64 21.44 -0.68
CA GLU A 194 4.35 20.18 -0.74
C GLU A 194 4.43 19.58 0.67
N LEU A 195 4.27 18.27 0.75
CA LEU A 195 4.55 17.46 1.93
C LEU A 195 5.69 16.51 1.56
N PHE A 196 6.85 16.65 2.17
CA PHE A 196 8.02 15.83 1.85
C PHE A 196 8.73 15.38 3.11
N PHE A 197 9.58 14.36 2.96
CA PHE A 197 10.37 13.82 4.04
C PHE A 197 11.85 13.74 3.65
N ARG A 198 12.75 13.94 4.62
CA ARG A 198 14.20 13.66 4.43
C ARG A 198 14.58 12.28 4.94
N HIS A 199 13.92 11.87 6.01
CA HIS A 199 13.91 10.53 6.55
C HIS A 199 12.44 10.15 6.81
N PRO A 200 12.07 8.86 6.78
CA PRO A 200 10.68 8.42 6.95
C PRO A 200 10.00 8.93 8.24
N ASP A 201 10.79 9.28 9.25
CA ASP A 201 10.38 9.84 10.54
C ASP A 201 10.44 11.38 10.61
N GLN A 202 10.91 12.07 9.57
CA GLN A 202 11.08 13.53 9.55
C GLN A 202 10.36 14.15 8.36
N TRP A 203 9.26 14.81 8.65
CA TRP A 203 8.34 15.38 7.67
C TRP A 203 8.36 16.89 7.70
N LYS A 204 8.20 17.48 6.51
CA LYS A 204 8.07 18.92 6.30
C LYS A 204 6.87 19.20 5.43
N LEU A 205 6.11 20.21 5.83
CA LEU A 205 4.98 20.73 5.09
C LEU A 205 5.24 22.18 4.75
N HIS A 206 5.17 22.50 3.47
CA HIS A 206 5.11 23.86 2.98
C HIS A 206 3.78 24.07 2.28
N TRP A 207 3.08 25.14 2.64
CA TRP A 207 1.80 25.49 2.04
C TRP A 207 1.69 27.00 1.89
N LYS A 208 1.21 27.45 0.73
CA LYS A 208 1.02 28.87 0.41
C LYS A 208 -0.39 29.07 -0.13
N SER A 209 -1.14 29.97 0.50
CA SER A 209 -2.45 30.44 0.08
C SER A 209 -2.46 31.98 -0.02
N ARG A 210 -3.59 32.57 -0.42
CA ARG A 210 -3.73 34.04 -0.52
C ARG A 210 -3.59 34.68 0.87
N GLY A 211 -2.39 35.17 1.17
CA GLY A 211 -2.07 35.89 2.39
C GLY A 211 -1.49 35.04 3.53
N GLU A 212 -1.47 33.71 3.38
CA GLU A 212 -1.00 32.81 4.44
C GLU A 212 0.05 31.82 3.91
N VAL A 213 1.08 31.60 4.72
CA VAL A 213 2.13 30.62 4.47
C VAL A 213 2.25 29.75 5.71
N VAL A 214 2.14 28.44 5.54
CA VAL A 214 2.37 27.44 6.59
C VAL A 214 3.65 26.70 6.25
N CYS A 215 4.65 26.79 7.12
CA CYS A 215 5.92 26.08 7.00
C CYS A 215 6.17 25.34 8.31
N GLU A 216 5.94 24.03 8.29
CA GLU A 216 5.94 23.19 9.48
C GLU A 216 6.90 22.03 9.28
N ALA A 217 7.60 21.65 10.34
CA ALA A 217 8.45 20.47 10.36
C ALA A 217 8.17 19.68 11.62
N TRP A 218 8.03 18.37 11.50
CA TRP A 218 7.80 17.50 12.65
C TRP A 218 8.58 16.20 12.50
N SER A 219 8.94 15.63 13.66
CA SER A 219 9.48 14.29 13.75
C SER A 219 8.43 13.35 14.32
N MET A 220 8.38 12.14 13.79
CA MET A 220 7.50 11.06 14.20
C MET A 220 8.32 9.90 14.73
N VAL A 221 9.09 10.17 15.78
CA VAL A 221 9.59 9.09 16.63
C VAL A 221 8.35 8.34 17.14
N ALA A 222 8.28 7.04 16.86
CA ALA A 222 7.19 6.21 17.37
C ALA A 222 7.23 6.27 18.91
N PRO A 223 6.08 6.36 19.62
CA PRO A 223 6.06 5.79 20.95
C PRO A 223 6.40 4.31 20.79
N ASP A 224 7.30 3.80 21.61
CA ASP A 224 7.70 2.39 21.65
C ASP A 224 6.45 1.52 21.82
N PHE A 225 5.88 1.05 20.71
CA PHE A 225 4.95 -0.06 20.73
C PHE A 225 5.83 -1.31 20.75
N PRO A 226 5.78 -2.14 21.81
CA PRO A 226 6.45 -3.41 21.77
C PRO A 226 5.81 -4.20 20.63
N LEU A 227 6.58 -4.38 19.55
CA LEU A 227 6.42 -5.55 18.71
C LEU A 227 6.40 -6.72 19.68
N ALA A 228 5.30 -7.47 19.74
CA ALA A 228 5.25 -8.70 20.50
C ALA A 228 6.39 -9.58 19.98
N GLU A 229 7.50 -9.57 20.70
CA GLU A 229 8.52 -10.59 20.60
C GLU A 229 7.79 -11.89 20.92
N ASN A 230 7.60 -12.72 19.90
CA ASN A 230 7.28 -14.11 20.14
C ASN A 230 8.50 -14.70 20.86
N GLU A 231 8.44 -14.68 22.20
CA GLU A 231 9.31 -15.42 23.09
C GLU A 231 9.26 -16.91 22.72
N THR A 232 10.21 -17.33 21.91
CA THR A 232 10.77 -18.69 22.00
C THR A 232 12.10 -18.61 22.76
N ALA A 233 12.06 -18.04 23.96
CA ALA A 233 13.08 -18.29 24.97
C ALA A 233 12.68 -19.57 25.72
N THR A 234 13.17 -20.70 25.20
CA THR A 234 13.10 -21.99 25.86
C THR A 234 13.70 -21.85 27.26
N ARG A 235 12.81 -22.07 28.22
CA ARG A 235 13.00 -22.09 29.66
C ARG A 235 13.95 -23.24 30.05
N GLU A 236 15.22 -22.95 30.30
CA GLU A 236 16.08 -23.78 31.14
C GLU A 236 16.90 -22.91 32.11
N SER A 237 16.23 -22.42 33.15
CA SER A 237 16.90 -22.02 34.39
C SER A 237 17.21 -23.26 35.20
N SER A 238 18.42 -23.80 35.05
CA SER A 238 19.00 -24.73 36.03
C SER A 238 19.46 -23.93 37.25
N SER A 239 18.59 -23.88 38.25
CA SER A 239 18.92 -23.46 39.60
C SER A 239 19.71 -24.57 40.30
N VAL A 240 21.01 -24.40 40.52
CA VAL A 240 21.73 -25.11 41.58
C VAL A 240 22.35 -24.07 42.51
N GLN A 241 21.65 -23.82 43.60
CA GLN A 241 22.20 -23.22 44.81
C GLN A 241 23.28 -24.16 45.38
N ARG A 242 24.48 -23.64 45.65
CA ARG A 242 25.31 -24.15 46.75
C ARG A 242 25.89 -22.98 47.55
N ILE A 243 25.56 -23.05 48.83
CA ILE A 243 25.89 -22.14 49.92
C ILE A 243 27.29 -22.48 50.45
N SER A 244 28.05 -21.42 50.75
CA SER A 244 29.15 -21.25 51.73
C SER A 244 30.31 -22.23 51.83
N ALA A 245 31.54 -21.69 51.82
CA ALA A 245 32.42 -21.68 53.01
C ALA A 245 33.66 -20.80 52.80
N HIS A 246 33.93 -19.96 53.80
CA HIS A 246 35.20 -19.29 54.07
C HIS A 246 36.34 -20.30 54.28
N ILE A 247 37.48 -20.13 53.62
CA ILE A 247 38.81 -20.53 54.14
C ILE A 247 39.86 -19.48 53.72
N LYS A 248 40.54 -18.91 54.72
CA LYS A 248 41.74 -18.05 54.60
C LYS A 248 42.98 -18.96 54.43
N PRO A 249 43.99 -18.60 53.64
CA PRO A 249 45.20 -19.43 53.50
C PRO A 249 46.16 -19.22 54.69
N PRO A 250 46.92 -20.24 55.12
CA PRO A 250 48.04 -20.03 56.02
C PRO A 250 49.33 -19.70 55.24
N GLN A 251 50.27 -19.09 55.97
CA GLN A 251 51.68 -18.93 55.60
C GLN A 251 52.41 -20.27 55.49
#